data_AF-A0A127PMH9-F1
#
_entry.id   AF-A0A127PMH9-F1
#
_cell.length_a   1.000
_cell.length_b   1.000
_cell.length_c   1.000
_cell.angle_alpha   90.00
_cell.angle_beta   90.00
_cell.angle_gamma   90.00
#
_symmetry.space_group_name_H-M   'P 1'
#
loop_
_entity.id
_entity.type
_entity.pdbx_description
1 polymer ?
#
loop_
_entity_poly.entity_id
_entity_poly.type
_entity_poly.pdbx_seq_one_letter_code
_entity_poly.pdbx_strand_id
1 'polypeptide(L)'
;MASIVKIGTSWRALIRRKGHKGLCKTFQTKAQAEAWARQREAEIDRGEIVAEPGILRMNEVIQSYRDLRDHSRPVTDTSNEHYMLRRLSEGLGDKRAGALSNQDLVSYCKMRKEEGAGPYTINMEISKLGTVMRYTGSFLKIALPDVTGQARPLLNHLGLIGGGGKRERRPTEDEIAGLLQQLKQPYSDIVRFAIATAMRRGEIVKLQWSDLDPDKKLALVRDRKDPRKKQGNDQWVPLLGEAWDIVQSQSRDDDRIFPVHEQTMSKYFKEACDTLGIPDLHFHDLRHEGTSRLFEEGYEIQQVSLVTGHKDWRHLRRYTNLKPEDLHRPEKAAEILS
;
A
#
# COMPACT_ATOMS: atom_id res chain seq x y z
N MET A 1 24.54 1.37 41.19
CA MET A 1 25.98 1.07 41.03
C MET A 1 26.16 -0.42 40.90
N ALA A 2 26.72 -0.86 39.79
CA ALA A 2 27.04 -2.26 39.54
C ALA A 2 28.14 -2.79 40.49
N SER A 3 28.02 -4.04 40.90
CA SER A 3 29.07 -4.76 41.65
C SER A 3 29.90 -5.60 40.68
N ILE A 4 31.22 -5.42 40.69
CA ILE A 4 32.17 -6.20 39.89
C ILE A 4 32.94 -7.14 40.82
N VAL A 5 32.81 -8.45 40.64
CA VAL A 5 33.40 -9.47 41.52
C VAL A 5 34.25 -10.44 40.71
N LYS A 6 35.48 -10.71 41.13
CA LYS A 6 36.32 -11.74 40.50
C LYS A 6 35.85 -13.15 40.92
N ILE A 7 35.67 -14.04 39.94
CA ILE A 7 35.26 -15.44 40.15
C ILE A 7 36.20 -16.34 39.37
N GLY A 8 37.08 -17.05 40.07
CA GLY A 8 38.14 -17.84 39.45
C GLY A 8 39.02 -16.97 38.54
N THR A 9 39.07 -17.32 37.26
CA THR A 9 39.81 -16.59 36.21
C THR A 9 39.00 -15.48 35.52
N SER A 10 37.72 -15.32 35.85
CA SER A 10 36.80 -14.39 35.20
C SER A 10 36.30 -13.28 36.14
N TRP A 11 35.63 -12.27 35.58
CA TRP A 11 35.04 -11.14 36.29
C TRP A 11 33.53 -11.10 36.07
N ARG A 12 32.74 -11.12 37.13
CA ARG A 12 31.27 -11.02 37.11
C ARG A 12 30.82 -9.60 37.39
N ALA A 13 30.03 -9.03 36.49
CA ALA A 13 29.28 -7.79 36.70
C ALA A 13 27.85 -8.10 37.14
N LEU A 14 27.39 -7.47 38.23
CA LEU A 14 26.04 -7.58 38.77
C LEU A 14 25.42 -6.20 38.94
N ILE A 15 24.27 -5.93 38.32
CA ILE A 15 23.55 -4.66 38.41
C ILE A 15 22.26 -4.89 39.19
N ARG A 16 22.03 -4.09 40.24
CA ARG A 16 20.78 -4.06 41.02
C ARG A 16 20.26 -2.62 41.08
N ARG A 17 19.04 -2.39 40.58
CA ARG A 17 18.33 -1.10 40.63
C ARG A 17 16.90 -1.33 41.11
N LYS A 18 16.37 -0.42 41.95
CA LYS A 18 15.03 -0.53 42.53
C LYS A 18 13.98 -0.54 41.40
N GLY A 19 13.11 -1.55 41.35
CA GLY A 19 12.11 -1.71 40.28
C GLY A 19 12.59 -2.48 39.04
N HIS A 20 13.86 -2.91 38.98
CA HIS A 20 14.39 -3.71 37.86
C HIS A 20 14.93 -5.06 38.36
N LYS A 21 14.77 -6.13 37.57
CA LYS A 21 15.37 -7.44 37.85
C LYS A 21 16.89 -7.33 37.75
N GLY A 22 17.62 -8.01 38.64
CA GLY A 22 19.09 -7.95 38.67
C GLY A 22 19.71 -8.51 37.39
N LEU A 23 20.61 -7.76 36.75
CA LEU A 23 21.36 -8.21 35.56
C LEU A 23 22.72 -8.75 35.98
N CYS A 24 23.15 -9.87 35.39
CA CYS A 24 24.41 -10.52 35.71
C CYS A 24 25.12 -11.04 34.45
N LYS A 25 26.41 -10.74 34.28
CA LYS A 25 27.24 -11.29 33.19
C LYS A 25 28.70 -11.44 33.58
N THR A 26 29.41 -12.42 33.02
CA THR A 26 30.84 -12.68 33.26
C THR A 26 31.72 -12.32 32.05
N PHE A 27 32.95 -11.92 32.32
CA PHE A 27 33.94 -11.43 31.33
C PHE A 27 35.34 -11.92 31.67
N GLN A 28 36.23 -11.95 30.67
CA GLN A 28 37.62 -12.36 30.86
C GLN A 28 38.44 -11.27 31.58
N THR A 29 38.14 -10.00 31.33
CA THR A 29 38.84 -8.87 31.96
C THR A 29 37.92 -8.00 32.78
N LYS A 30 38.49 -7.36 33.82
CA LYS A 30 37.78 -6.40 34.66
C LYS A 30 37.26 -5.21 33.84
N ALA A 31 38.07 -4.73 32.89
CA ALA A 31 37.72 -3.60 32.03
C ALA A 31 36.48 -3.88 31.17
N GLN A 32 36.34 -5.09 30.62
CA GLN A 32 35.14 -5.50 29.88
C GLN A 32 33.90 -5.56 30.78
N ALA A 33 34.04 -6.06 32.00
CA ALA A 33 32.96 -6.11 32.98
C ALA A 33 32.48 -4.70 33.38
N GLU A 34 33.41 -3.77 33.60
CA GLU A 34 33.13 -2.37 33.94
C GLU A 34 32.51 -1.59 32.78
N ALA A 35 33.00 -1.80 31.55
CA ALA A 35 32.46 -1.15 30.35
C ALA A 35 31.01 -1.59 30.08
N TRP A 36 30.75 -2.90 30.15
CA TRP A 36 29.40 -3.45 30.01
C TRP A 36 28.46 -2.95 31.11
N ALA A 37 28.92 -2.92 32.36
CA ALA A 37 28.12 -2.44 33.49
C ALA A 37 27.72 -0.97 33.32
N ARG A 38 28.66 -0.10 32.94
CA ARG A 38 28.41 1.33 32.69
C ARG A 38 27.41 1.54 31.56
N GLN A 39 27.56 0.80 30.46
CA GLN A 39 26.64 0.88 29.34
C GLN A 39 25.21 0.51 29.76
N ARG A 40 25.04 -0.60 30.49
CA ARG A 40 23.71 -1.06 30.95
C ARG A 40 23.09 -0.15 32.01
N GLU A 41 23.87 0.41 32.92
CA GLU A 41 23.36 1.41 33.87
C GLU A 41 22.89 2.67 33.13
N ALA A 42 23.62 3.13 32.10
CA ALA A 42 23.20 4.27 31.29
C ALA A 42 21.94 4.01 30.46
N GLU A 43 21.75 2.79 29.93
CA GLU A 43 20.51 2.37 29.26
C GLU A 43 19.31 2.42 30.24
N ILE A 44 19.47 1.86 31.46
CA ILE A 44 18.45 1.90 32.50
C ILE A 44 18.11 3.35 32.91
N ASP A 45 19.14 4.19 33.13
CA ASP A 45 18.96 5.57 33.57
C ASP A 45 18.30 6.45 32.46
N ARG A 46 18.42 6.08 31.17
CA ARG A 46 17.68 6.70 30.05
C ARG A 46 16.23 6.25 29.93
N GLY A 47 15.75 5.32 30.76
CA GLY A 47 14.42 4.73 30.64
C GLY A 47 14.30 3.72 29.49
N GLU A 48 15.42 3.30 28.89
CA GLU A 48 15.46 2.16 27.98
C GLU A 48 15.32 0.90 28.84
N ILE A 49 14.07 0.45 29.05
CA ILE A 49 13.81 -0.87 29.62
C ILE A 49 14.38 -1.88 28.64
N VAL A 50 15.58 -2.37 28.92
CA VAL A 50 16.08 -3.61 28.32
C VAL A 50 15.28 -4.72 28.97
N ALA A 51 14.09 -4.99 28.42
CA ALA A 51 13.60 -6.35 28.45
C ALA A 51 14.72 -7.22 27.89
N GLU A 52 15.02 -8.35 28.53
CA GLU A 52 15.94 -9.34 27.97
C GLU A 52 15.64 -9.50 26.46
N PRO A 53 16.65 -9.55 25.56
CA PRO A 53 16.43 -9.90 24.16
C PRO A 53 15.68 -11.24 24.13
N GLY A 54 14.36 -11.15 23.96
CA GLY A 54 13.45 -12.16 24.46
C GLY A 54 13.43 -13.40 23.60
N ILE A 55 13.17 -14.53 24.26
CA ILE A 55 12.75 -15.84 23.75
C ILE A 55 11.73 -15.77 22.60
N LEU A 56 11.05 -14.63 22.42
CA LEU A 56 9.98 -14.39 21.48
C LEU A 56 10.37 -14.79 20.05
N ARG A 57 9.59 -15.72 19.53
CA ARG A 57 9.55 -16.11 18.14
C ARG A 57 8.84 -15.02 17.33
N MET A 58 9.15 -14.94 16.04
CA MET A 58 8.47 -14.01 15.14
C MET A 58 6.96 -14.21 15.11
N ASN A 59 6.46 -15.44 15.30
CA ASN A 59 5.02 -15.68 15.42
C ASN A 59 4.39 -14.95 16.62
N GLU A 60 5.06 -14.93 17.76
CA GLU A 60 4.59 -14.21 18.95
C GLU A 60 4.63 -12.70 18.73
N VAL A 61 5.64 -12.19 18.01
CA VAL A 61 5.74 -10.77 17.64
C VAL A 61 4.65 -10.36 16.64
N ILE A 62 4.35 -11.21 15.66
CA ILE A 62 3.27 -11.01 14.68
C ILE A 62 1.90 -11.07 15.36
N GLN A 63 1.70 -12.00 16.30
CA GLN A 63 0.46 -12.07 17.06
C GLN A 63 0.27 -10.83 17.92
N SER A 64 1.31 -10.40 18.65
CA SER A 64 1.28 -9.15 19.44
C SER A 64 0.97 -7.93 18.56
N TYR A 65 1.42 -7.91 17.31
CA TYR A 65 1.06 -6.86 16.35
C TYR A 65 -0.42 -6.89 15.97
N ARG A 66 -1.01 -8.08 15.80
CA ARG A 66 -2.45 -8.23 15.54
C ARG A 66 -3.26 -7.74 16.75
N ASP A 67 -2.89 -8.17 17.96
CA ASP A 67 -3.57 -7.77 19.19
C ASP A 67 -3.54 -6.23 19.38
N LEU A 68 -2.39 -5.60 19.10
CA LEU A 68 -2.26 -4.13 19.09
C LEU A 68 -3.20 -3.47 18.08
N ARG A 69 -3.39 -4.09 16.91
CA ARG A 69 -4.22 -3.56 15.83
C ARG A 69 -5.71 -3.72 16.11
N ASP A 70 -6.12 -4.75 16.84
CA ASP A 70 -7.53 -5.00 17.14
C ASP A 70 -8.17 -3.91 17.99
N HIS A 71 -7.37 -3.21 18.82
CA HIS A 71 -7.82 -2.08 19.63
C HIS A 71 -8.15 -0.81 18.83
N SER A 72 -7.77 -0.74 17.55
CA SER A 72 -7.92 0.49 16.75
C SER A 72 -8.39 0.24 15.32
N ARG A 73 -7.65 -0.58 14.57
CA ARG A 73 -7.93 -0.93 13.19
C ARG A 73 -7.61 -2.41 12.96
N PRO A 74 -8.55 -3.31 13.27
CA PRO A 74 -8.38 -4.75 13.14
C PRO A 74 -7.88 -5.14 11.74
N VAL A 75 -7.08 -6.21 11.69
CA VAL A 75 -6.57 -6.77 10.44
C VAL A 75 -7.57 -7.81 9.93
N THR A 76 -8.40 -7.45 8.95
CA THR A 76 -9.39 -8.38 8.38
C THR A 76 -8.72 -9.49 7.56
N ASP A 77 -9.32 -10.67 7.53
CA ASP A 77 -8.74 -11.86 6.86
C ASP A 77 -8.66 -11.74 5.34
N THR A 78 -9.45 -10.83 4.75
CA THR A 78 -9.43 -10.51 3.33
C THR A 78 -8.42 -9.42 2.96
N SER A 79 -7.75 -8.83 3.95
CA SER A 79 -6.82 -7.71 3.71
C SER A 79 -5.46 -8.18 3.22
N ASN A 80 -4.83 -7.39 2.34
CA ASN A 80 -3.42 -7.59 1.96
C ASN A 80 -2.48 -7.66 3.17
N GLU A 81 -2.83 -6.95 4.25
CA GLU A 81 -2.08 -7.00 5.49
C GLU A 81 -2.15 -8.36 6.17
N HIS A 82 -3.33 -9.00 6.24
CA HIS A 82 -3.46 -10.36 6.75
C HIS A 82 -2.56 -11.32 5.95
N TYR A 83 -2.61 -11.26 4.62
CA TYR A 83 -1.78 -12.12 3.77
C TYR A 83 -0.28 -11.91 3.99
N MET A 84 0.19 -10.66 4.10
CA MET A 84 1.60 -10.38 4.40
C MET A 84 2.01 -10.93 5.77
N LEU A 85 1.19 -10.75 6.81
CA LEU A 85 1.48 -11.29 8.15
C LEU A 85 1.51 -12.82 8.14
N ARG A 86 0.62 -13.46 7.37
CA ARG A 86 0.61 -14.92 7.20
C ARG A 86 1.89 -15.41 6.54
N ARG A 87 2.33 -14.79 5.44
CA ARG A 87 3.59 -15.16 4.76
C ARG A 87 4.82 -14.96 5.64
N LEU A 88 4.88 -13.86 6.39
CA LEU A 88 5.95 -13.63 7.37
C LEU A 88 5.95 -14.67 8.49
N SER A 89 4.77 -15.09 8.95
CA SER A 89 4.61 -16.15 9.94
C SER A 89 5.06 -17.51 9.40
N GLU A 90 4.66 -17.88 8.18
CA GLU A 90 5.07 -19.12 7.51
C GLU A 90 6.60 -19.18 7.29
N GLY A 91 7.22 -18.08 6.84
CA GLY A 91 8.63 -18.08 6.44
C GLY A 91 9.64 -17.72 7.54
N LEU A 92 9.25 -16.91 8.53
CA LEU A 92 10.14 -16.43 9.59
C LEU A 92 9.65 -16.77 11.00
N GLY A 93 8.45 -17.35 11.14
CA GLY A 93 7.74 -17.50 12.42
C GLY A 93 8.53 -18.13 13.55
N ASP A 94 9.32 -19.16 13.25
CA ASP A 94 10.13 -19.90 14.22
C ASP A 94 11.43 -19.22 14.63
N LYS A 95 11.85 -18.20 13.87
CA LYS A 95 13.07 -17.45 14.18
C LYS A 95 12.84 -16.60 15.42
N ARG A 96 13.88 -16.47 16.25
CA ARG A 96 13.86 -15.55 17.39
C ARG A 96 13.95 -14.12 16.88
N ALA A 97 13.01 -13.28 17.28
CA ALA A 97 12.91 -11.91 16.76
C ALA A 97 14.16 -11.07 17.05
N GLY A 98 14.77 -11.23 18.24
CA GLY A 98 16.00 -10.55 18.62
C GLY A 98 17.27 -11.06 17.91
N ALA A 99 17.21 -12.22 17.24
CA ALA A 99 18.33 -12.84 16.54
C ALA A 99 18.15 -12.86 15.01
N LEU A 100 17.09 -12.20 14.50
CA LEU A 100 16.79 -12.16 13.09
C LEU A 100 17.91 -11.43 12.34
N SER A 101 18.49 -12.08 11.34
CA SER A 101 19.66 -11.60 10.61
C SER A 101 19.36 -11.19 9.17
N ASN A 102 20.30 -10.49 8.53
CA ASN A 102 20.21 -10.18 7.09
C ASN A 102 20.14 -11.46 6.25
N GLN A 103 20.84 -12.52 6.67
CA GLN A 103 20.83 -13.80 5.95
C GLN A 103 19.45 -14.46 6.00
N ASP A 104 18.73 -14.35 7.12
CA ASP A 104 17.35 -14.86 7.22
C ASP A 104 16.41 -14.13 6.25
N LEU A 105 16.55 -12.81 6.12
CA LEU A 105 15.75 -12.04 5.17
C LEU A 105 16.10 -12.36 3.71
N VAL A 106 17.38 -12.56 3.40
CA VAL A 106 17.80 -13.00 2.05
C VAL A 106 17.19 -14.36 1.73
N SER A 107 17.26 -15.32 2.66
CA SER A 107 16.67 -16.64 2.48
C SER A 107 15.15 -16.57 2.30
N TYR A 108 14.46 -15.78 3.13
CA TYR A 108 13.02 -15.55 3.00
C TYR A 108 12.65 -14.95 1.63
N CYS A 109 13.36 -13.90 1.19
CA CYS A 109 13.08 -13.28 -0.09
C CYS A 109 13.37 -14.21 -1.28
N LYS A 110 14.42 -15.05 -1.21
CA LYS A 110 14.69 -16.08 -2.24
C LYS A 110 13.56 -17.10 -2.32
N MET A 111 13.15 -17.65 -1.18
CA MET A 111 12.01 -18.57 -1.09
C MET A 111 10.74 -17.95 -1.71
N ARG A 112 10.41 -16.70 -1.36
CA ARG A 112 9.24 -16.01 -1.94
C ARG A 112 9.34 -15.80 -3.45
N LYS A 113 10.55 -15.51 -3.95
CA LYS A 113 10.80 -15.40 -5.39
C LYS A 113 10.63 -16.74 -6.11
N GLU A 114 11.10 -17.83 -5.51
CA GLU A 114 10.94 -19.20 -6.01
C GLU A 114 9.46 -19.61 -6.04
N GLU A 115 8.66 -19.15 -5.08
CA GLU A 115 7.19 -19.29 -5.05
C GLU A 115 6.45 -18.38 -6.07
N GLY A 116 7.19 -17.60 -6.88
CA GLY A 116 6.63 -16.75 -7.94
C GLY A 116 6.23 -15.33 -7.51
N ALA A 117 6.58 -14.89 -6.30
CA ALA A 117 6.30 -13.52 -5.88
C ALA A 117 7.20 -12.50 -6.59
N GLY A 118 6.59 -11.46 -7.16
CA GLY A 118 7.34 -10.36 -7.78
C GLY A 118 8.09 -9.48 -6.76
N PRO A 119 9.16 -8.77 -7.16
CA PRO A 119 9.99 -7.96 -6.25
C PRO A 119 9.21 -6.91 -5.44
N TYR A 120 8.15 -6.32 -6.01
CA TYR A 120 7.30 -5.37 -5.30
C TYR A 120 6.53 -6.02 -4.15
N THR A 121 5.97 -7.21 -4.36
CA THR A 121 5.24 -7.97 -3.34
C THR A 121 6.16 -8.30 -2.17
N ILE A 122 7.36 -8.81 -2.47
CA ILE A 122 8.37 -9.11 -1.45
C ILE A 122 8.78 -7.83 -0.70
N ASN A 123 8.97 -6.71 -1.40
CA ASN A 123 9.27 -5.42 -0.77
C ASN A 123 8.17 -4.97 0.21
N MET A 124 6.89 -5.20 -0.13
CA MET A 124 5.76 -4.89 0.76
C MET A 124 5.76 -5.78 2.00
N GLU A 125 6.06 -7.08 1.86
CA GLU A 125 6.22 -8.01 2.99
C GLU A 125 7.36 -7.57 3.93
N ILE A 126 8.54 -7.22 3.39
CA ILE A 126 9.67 -6.71 4.18
C ILE A 126 9.35 -5.35 4.85
N SER A 127 8.59 -4.49 4.17
CA SER A 127 8.10 -3.23 4.76
C SER A 127 7.14 -3.48 5.92
N LYS A 128 6.27 -4.49 5.80
CA LYS A 128 5.36 -4.90 6.85
C LYS A 128 6.13 -5.47 8.04
N LEU A 129 7.13 -6.33 7.80
CA LEU A 129 8.00 -6.85 8.85
C LEU A 129 8.65 -5.73 9.68
N GLY A 130 9.22 -4.71 9.02
CA GLY A 130 9.82 -3.57 9.75
C GLY A 130 8.79 -2.80 10.59
N THR A 131 7.56 -2.69 10.09
CA THR A 131 6.45 -2.08 10.86
C THR A 131 6.07 -2.92 12.08
N VAL A 132 5.95 -4.24 11.90
CA VAL A 132 5.65 -5.21 12.97
C VAL A 132 6.70 -5.12 14.07
N MET A 133 7.98 -5.24 13.70
CA MET A 133 9.11 -5.17 14.64
C MET A 133 9.12 -3.86 15.42
N ARG A 134 8.97 -2.72 14.74
CA ARG A 134 8.99 -1.40 15.39
C ARG A 134 7.82 -1.19 16.35
N TYR A 135 6.60 -1.51 15.92
CA TYR A 135 5.39 -1.23 16.72
C TYR A 135 5.27 -2.19 17.89
N THR A 136 5.51 -3.49 17.66
CA THR A 136 5.50 -4.48 18.73
C THR A 136 6.65 -4.25 19.72
N GLY A 137 7.86 -3.89 19.23
CA GLY A 137 8.99 -3.54 20.10
C GLY A 137 8.66 -2.37 21.03
N SER A 138 8.05 -1.32 20.51
CA SER A 138 7.58 -0.18 21.31
C SER A 138 6.47 -0.56 22.28
N PHE A 139 5.47 -1.34 21.84
CA PHE A 139 4.32 -1.75 22.65
C PHE A 139 4.72 -2.65 23.82
N LEU A 140 5.55 -3.67 23.57
CA LEU A 140 6.04 -4.59 24.59
C LEU A 140 7.21 -4.01 25.40
N LYS A 141 7.69 -2.81 25.04
CA LYS A 141 8.87 -2.15 25.64
C LYS A 141 10.10 -3.06 25.58
N ILE A 142 10.33 -3.67 24.42
CA ILE A 142 11.47 -4.54 24.12
C ILE A 142 12.30 -3.97 22.97
N ALA A 143 13.62 -4.15 23.04
CA ALA A 143 14.51 -3.77 21.95
C ALA A 143 14.52 -4.85 20.85
N LEU A 144 13.99 -4.52 19.67
CA LEU A 144 14.07 -5.37 18.48
C LEU A 144 14.99 -4.73 17.44
N PRO A 145 15.81 -5.52 16.72
CA PRO A 145 16.75 -4.99 15.73
C PRO A 145 16.01 -4.43 14.50
N ASP A 146 16.51 -3.33 13.94
CA ASP A 146 16.09 -2.87 12.60
C ASP A 146 16.82 -3.64 11.49
N VAL A 147 16.60 -4.95 11.45
CA VAL A 147 17.16 -5.84 10.42
C VAL A 147 16.62 -5.49 9.03
N THR A 148 15.40 -4.95 8.94
CA THR A 148 14.80 -4.58 7.64
C THR A 148 15.47 -3.37 7.01
N GLY A 149 15.80 -2.34 7.80
CA GLY A 149 16.57 -1.19 7.31
C GLY A 149 17.96 -1.61 6.82
N GLN A 150 18.64 -2.48 7.58
CA GLN A 150 19.98 -2.97 7.26
C GLN A 150 20.03 -3.88 6.03
N ALA A 151 19.05 -4.76 5.84
CA ALA A 151 19.03 -5.71 4.73
C ALA A 151 18.61 -5.08 3.39
N ARG A 152 17.84 -3.99 3.40
CA ARG A 152 17.26 -3.38 2.18
C ARG A 152 18.27 -3.07 1.07
N PRO A 153 19.45 -2.47 1.32
CA PRO A 153 20.44 -2.23 0.27
C PRO A 153 20.90 -3.52 -0.40
N LEU A 154 21.17 -4.57 0.39
CA LEU A 154 21.56 -5.88 -0.10
C LEU A 154 20.42 -6.55 -0.89
N LEU A 155 19.19 -6.53 -0.37
CA LEU A 155 18.04 -7.13 -1.05
C LEU A 155 17.74 -6.45 -2.40
N ASN A 156 17.94 -5.13 -2.50
CA ASN A 156 17.84 -4.41 -3.78
C ASN A 156 18.98 -4.81 -4.73
N HIS A 157 20.22 -4.85 -4.24
CA HIS A 157 21.37 -5.26 -5.06
C HIS A 157 21.20 -6.68 -5.63
N LEU A 158 20.61 -7.60 -4.85
CA LEU A 158 20.29 -8.96 -5.28
C LEU A 158 19.04 -9.06 -6.17
N GLY A 159 18.34 -7.95 -6.43
CA GLY A 159 17.09 -7.94 -7.21
C GLY A 159 15.96 -8.75 -6.57
N LEU A 160 15.97 -8.89 -5.24
CA LEU A 160 14.96 -9.63 -4.48
C LEU A 160 13.78 -8.74 -4.07
N ILE A 161 13.99 -7.43 -4.00
CA ILE A 161 12.95 -6.43 -3.75
C ILE A 161 13.02 -5.34 -4.82
N GLY A 162 11.92 -4.64 -5.04
CA GLY A 162 11.86 -3.55 -6.02
C GLY A 162 10.63 -2.65 -5.89
N GLY A 163 10.60 -1.61 -6.71
CA GLY A 163 9.42 -0.76 -6.88
C GLY A 163 8.30 -1.45 -7.64
N GLY A 164 7.07 -0.95 -7.50
CA GLY A 164 5.97 -1.37 -8.35
C GLY A 164 6.23 -0.92 -9.79
N GLY A 165 5.95 -1.79 -10.75
CA GLY A 165 6.02 -1.44 -12.17
C GLY A 165 5.05 -0.31 -12.52
N LYS A 166 5.38 0.46 -13.54
CA LYS A 166 4.43 1.37 -14.19
C LYS A 166 3.67 0.57 -15.24
N ARG A 167 2.34 0.70 -15.26
CA ARG A 167 1.48 0.08 -16.27
C ARG A 167 0.94 1.17 -17.16
N GLU A 168 1.20 1.04 -18.47
CA GLU A 168 0.82 1.99 -19.52
C GLU A 168 -0.19 1.38 -20.52
N ARG A 169 -0.76 0.22 -20.16
CA ARG A 169 -1.74 -0.48 -20.99
C ARG A 169 -2.98 0.40 -21.18
N ARG A 170 -3.33 0.63 -22.44
CA ARG A 170 -4.59 1.24 -22.89
C ARG A 170 -5.32 0.26 -23.80
N PRO A 171 -6.63 0.02 -23.63
CA PRO A 171 -7.42 -0.79 -24.55
C PRO A 171 -7.53 -0.12 -25.92
N THR A 172 -7.60 -0.90 -26.99
CA THR A 172 -7.94 -0.38 -28.33
C THR A 172 -9.45 -0.18 -28.45
N GLU A 173 -9.90 0.59 -29.45
CA GLU A 173 -11.35 0.75 -29.71
C GLU A 173 -12.03 -0.60 -30.01
N ASP A 174 -11.37 -1.51 -30.73
CA ASP A 174 -11.89 -2.85 -31.01
C ASP A 174 -12.03 -3.69 -29.72
N GLU A 175 -11.05 -3.60 -28.82
CA GLU A 175 -11.11 -4.26 -27.51
C GLU A 175 -12.26 -3.70 -26.66
N ILE A 176 -12.45 -2.37 -26.66
CA ILE A 176 -13.58 -1.73 -25.96
C ILE A 176 -14.90 -2.22 -26.57
N ALA A 177 -15.06 -2.17 -27.90
CA ALA A 177 -16.26 -2.60 -28.58
C ALA A 177 -16.58 -4.08 -28.27
N GLY A 178 -15.57 -4.95 -28.33
CA GLY A 178 -15.70 -6.36 -27.96
C GLY A 178 -16.13 -6.56 -26.51
N LEU A 179 -15.51 -5.83 -25.56
CA LEU A 179 -15.89 -5.87 -24.14
C LEU A 179 -17.33 -5.44 -23.92
N LEU A 180 -17.78 -4.37 -24.59
CA LEU A 180 -19.14 -3.86 -24.48
C LEU A 180 -20.19 -4.82 -25.07
N GLN A 181 -19.81 -5.61 -26.09
CA GLN A 181 -20.67 -6.64 -26.66
C GLN A 181 -20.71 -7.91 -25.79
N GLN A 182 -19.58 -8.29 -25.19
CA GLN A 182 -19.45 -9.49 -24.36
C GLN A 182 -20.09 -9.33 -22.98
N LEU A 183 -20.00 -8.14 -22.39
CA LEU A 183 -20.55 -7.83 -21.07
C LEU A 183 -22.03 -7.45 -21.18
N LYS A 184 -22.85 -8.04 -20.32
CA LYS A 184 -24.25 -7.63 -20.15
C LYS A 184 -24.35 -6.42 -19.22
N GLN A 185 -25.45 -5.67 -19.29
CA GLN A 185 -25.75 -4.67 -18.27
C GLN A 185 -25.89 -5.34 -16.88
N PRO A 186 -25.45 -4.65 -15.80
CA PRO A 186 -24.88 -3.30 -15.79
C PRO A 186 -23.36 -3.24 -16.06
N TYR A 187 -22.69 -4.37 -16.32
CA TYR A 187 -21.23 -4.44 -16.44
C TYR A 187 -20.67 -3.68 -17.65
N SER A 188 -21.36 -3.73 -18.80
CA SER A 188 -20.98 -2.95 -19.98
C SER A 188 -21.08 -1.44 -19.74
N ASP A 189 -22.13 -0.99 -19.06
CA ASP A 189 -22.32 0.41 -18.69
C ASP A 189 -21.27 0.87 -17.68
N ILE A 190 -20.87 0.01 -16.72
CA ILE A 190 -19.76 0.29 -15.81
C ILE A 190 -18.44 0.47 -16.57
N VAL A 191 -18.19 -0.27 -17.65
CA VAL A 191 -16.99 -0.10 -18.50
C VAL A 191 -17.01 1.26 -19.19
N ARG A 192 -18.13 1.63 -19.83
CA ARG A 192 -18.28 2.97 -20.46
C ARG A 192 -18.10 4.08 -19.44
N PHE A 193 -18.77 3.95 -18.29
CA PHE A 193 -18.70 4.93 -17.21
C PHE A 193 -17.30 5.07 -16.63
N ALA A 194 -16.55 3.96 -16.50
CA ALA A 194 -15.17 3.98 -16.04
C ALA A 194 -14.24 4.73 -17.00
N ILE A 195 -14.44 4.60 -18.30
CA ILE A 195 -13.70 5.33 -19.34
C ILE A 195 -14.10 6.81 -19.30
N ALA A 196 -15.40 7.13 -19.31
CA ALA A 196 -15.89 8.50 -19.36
C ALA A 196 -15.51 9.34 -18.12
N THR A 197 -15.42 8.73 -16.95
CA THR A 197 -15.15 9.44 -15.68
C THR A 197 -13.72 9.27 -15.15
N ALA A 198 -12.97 8.29 -15.67
CA ALA A 198 -11.70 7.85 -15.12
C ALA A 198 -11.75 7.53 -13.61
N MET A 199 -12.93 7.25 -13.03
CA MET A 199 -13.07 6.90 -11.62
C MET A 199 -12.47 5.53 -11.30
N ARG A 200 -12.09 5.31 -10.04
CA ARG A 200 -11.67 3.96 -9.62
C ARG A 200 -12.90 3.06 -9.53
N ARG A 201 -12.73 1.77 -9.84
CA ARG A 201 -13.77 0.73 -9.70
C ARG A 201 -14.58 0.84 -8.40
N GLY A 202 -13.89 0.92 -7.26
CA GLY A 202 -14.52 1.03 -5.94
C GLY A 202 -15.24 2.37 -5.70
N GLU A 203 -14.91 3.44 -6.43
CA GLU A 203 -15.64 4.72 -6.43
C GLU A 203 -16.94 4.55 -7.23
N ILE A 204 -16.87 3.91 -8.40
CA ILE A 204 -18.02 3.68 -9.30
C ILE A 204 -19.11 2.84 -8.63
N VAL A 205 -18.77 1.66 -8.11
CA VAL A 205 -19.77 0.72 -7.54
C VAL A 205 -20.34 1.14 -6.19
N LYS A 206 -19.80 2.22 -5.59
CA LYS A 206 -20.31 2.79 -4.33
C LYS A 206 -21.15 4.04 -4.53
N LEU A 207 -21.19 4.58 -5.74
CA LEU A 207 -21.90 5.82 -6.04
C LEU A 207 -23.41 5.63 -5.86
N GLN A 208 -24.05 6.51 -5.10
CA GLN A 208 -25.48 6.45 -4.80
C GLN A 208 -26.26 7.51 -5.56
N TRP A 209 -27.57 7.31 -5.72
CA TRP A 209 -28.46 8.31 -6.30
C TRP A 209 -28.45 9.63 -5.50
N SER A 210 -28.29 9.54 -4.17
CA SER A 210 -28.16 10.72 -3.29
C SER A 210 -26.85 11.49 -3.48
N ASP A 211 -25.87 10.93 -4.19
CA ASP A 211 -24.57 11.56 -4.45
C ASP A 211 -24.57 12.41 -5.73
N LEU A 212 -25.71 12.54 -6.41
CA LEU A 212 -25.81 13.30 -7.64
C LEU A 212 -26.28 14.73 -7.37
N ASP A 213 -25.66 15.68 -8.06
CA ASP A 213 -26.18 17.03 -8.26
C ASP A 213 -26.64 17.12 -9.73
N PRO A 214 -27.96 16.97 -10.00
CA PRO A 214 -28.47 16.94 -11.37
C PRO A 214 -28.35 18.26 -12.12
N ASP A 215 -28.46 19.37 -11.39
CA ASP A 215 -28.40 20.71 -11.99
C ASP A 215 -27.00 20.99 -12.53
N LYS A 216 -25.97 20.53 -11.82
CA LYS A 216 -24.56 20.72 -12.19
C LYS A 216 -23.92 19.52 -12.87
N LYS A 217 -24.66 18.40 -13.02
CA LYS A 217 -24.17 17.10 -13.50
C LYS A 217 -22.90 16.64 -12.76
N LEU A 218 -22.94 16.66 -11.43
CA LEU A 218 -21.81 16.24 -10.59
C LEU A 218 -22.14 14.96 -9.82
N ALA A 219 -21.10 14.20 -9.51
CA ALA A 219 -21.16 13.04 -8.61
C ALA A 219 -20.24 13.27 -7.40
N LEU A 220 -20.76 13.06 -6.19
CA LEU A 220 -20.01 13.12 -4.95
C LEU A 220 -19.33 11.77 -4.68
N VAL A 221 -18.02 11.71 -4.90
CA VAL A 221 -17.22 10.53 -4.56
C VAL A 221 -16.85 10.59 -3.08
N ARG A 222 -17.55 9.81 -2.25
CA ARG A 222 -17.32 9.73 -0.81
C ARG A 222 -16.02 9.02 -0.45
N ASP A 223 -15.37 9.46 0.61
CA ASP A 223 -14.13 8.88 1.17
C ASP A 223 -13.07 8.58 0.10
N ARG A 224 -12.90 9.51 -0.84
CA ARG A 224 -12.01 9.30 -1.99
C ARG A 224 -10.60 8.98 -1.49
N LYS A 225 -10.02 7.90 -2.01
CA LYS A 225 -8.77 7.33 -1.51
C LYS A 225 -7.66 8.38 -1.39
N ASP A 226 -7.23 8.64 -0.16
CA ASP A 226 -6.13 9.56 0.14
C ASP A 226 -5.06 8.89 1.03
N PRO A 227 -3.75 9.16 0.79
CA PRO A 227 -2.68 8.64 1.64
C PRO A 227 -2.74 9.12 3.10
N ARG A 228 -3.22 10.34 3.35
CA ARG A 228 -3.19 11.04 4.65
C ARG A 228 -4.57 11.18 5.30
N LYS A 229 -5.65 11.39 4.53
CA LYS A 229 -7.02 11.61 5.01
C LYS A 229 -8.00 10.57 4.47
N LYS A 230 -8.10 9.43 5.17
CA LYS A 230 -8.91 8.29 4.71
C LYS A 230 -10.42 8.39 5.00
N GLN A 231 -10.86 9.37 5.79
CA GLN A 231 -12.26 9.59 6.15
C GLN A 231 -12.68 11.04 5.88
N GLY A 232 -13.89 11.25 5.37
CA GLY A 232 -14.45 12.55 5.04
C GLY A 232 -13.64 13.30 3.98
N ASN A 233 -13.04 12.57 3.03
CA ASN A 233 -12.38 13.15 1.86
C ASN A 233 -13.30 13.05 0.64
N ASP A 234 -14.49 13.61 0.79
CA ASP A 234 -15.51 13.60 -0.25
C ASP A 234 -15.16 14.64 -1.30
N GLN A 235 -15.35 14.30 -2.58
CA GLN A 235 -15.01 15.18 -3.68
C GLN A 235 -16.09 15.13 -4.76
N TRP A 236 -16.56 16.30 -5.16
CA TRP A 236 -17.40 16.44 -6.34
C TRP A 236 -16.57 16.24 -7.60
N VAL A 237 -17.06 15.38 -8.49
CA VAL A 237 -16.46 15.07 -9.78
C VAL A 237 -17.48 15.39 -10.88
N PRO A 238 -17.11 16.14 -11.92
CA PRO A 238 -18.02 16.40 -13.03
C PRO A 238 -18.24 15.13 -13.85
N LEU A 239 -19.49 14.90 -14.23
CA LEU A 239 -19.88 13.82 -15.15
C LEU A 239 -19.83 14.35 -16.58
N LEU A 240 -18.66 14.17 -17.21
CA LEU A 240 -18.38 14.63 -18.58
C LEU A 240 -18.87 13.61 -19.63
N GLY A 241 -19.05 14.07 -20.87
CA GLY A 241 -19.44 13.24 -22.00
C GLY A 241 -20.73 12.45 -21.74
N GLU A 242 -20.73 11.17 -22.09
CA GLU A 242 -21.87 10.25 -21.91
C GLU A 242 -22.09 9.82 -20.44
N ALA A 243 -21.23 10.22 -19.49
CA ALA A 243 -21.30 9.73 -18.11
C ALA A 243 -22.64 10.05 -17.42
N TRP A 244 -23.20 11.24 -17.68
CA TRP A 244 -24.51 11.62 -17.15
C TRP A 244 -25.63 10.75 -17.71
N ASP A 245 -25.62 10.51 -19.02
CA ASP A 245 -26.67 9.75 -19.71
C ASP A 245 -26.63 8.27 -19.31
N ILE A 246 -25.43 7.70 -19.13
CA ILE A 246 -25.25 6.35 -18.59
C ILE A 246 -25.85 6.25 -17.18
N VAL A 247 -25.63 7.24 -16.32
CA VAL A 247 -26.22 7.27 -14.97
C VAL A 247 -27.74 7.32 -15.06
N GLN A 248 -28.30 8.17 -15.92
CA GLN A 248 -29.75 8.29 -16.05
C GLN A 248 -30.42 7.05 -16.64
N SER A 249 -29.71 6.21 -17.39
CA SER A 249 -30.25 4.97 -17.96
C SER A 249 -30.29 3.79 -16.98
N GLN A 250 -29.65 3.90 -15.82
CA GLN A 250 -29.64 2.81 -14.83
C GLN A 250 -30.97 2.67 -14.09
N SER A 251 -31.28 1.46 -13.63
CA SER A 251 -32.49 1.22 -12.81
C SER A 251 -32.33 1.81 -11.40
N ARG A 252 -33.45 2.24 -10.81
CA ARG A 252 -33.49 2.89 -9.49
C ARG A 252 -34.00 1.97 -8.38
N ASP A 253 -33.72 0.67 -8.51
CA ASP A 253 -34.20 -0.36 -7.57
C ASP A 253 -33.28 -0.58 -6.36
N ASP A 254 -32.09 0.03 -6.36
CA ASP A 254 -31.09 0.03 -5.28
C ASP A 254 -30.64 1.50 -5.04
N ASP A 255 -30.19 1.81 -3.82
CA ASP A 255 -29.64 3.12 -3.47
C ASP A 255 -28.39 3.46 -4.32
N ARG A 256 -27.65 2.44 -4.76
CA ARG A 256 -26.48 2.57 -5.62
C ARG A 256 -26.89 2.59 -7.09
N ILE A 257 -26.23 3.45 -7.85
CA ILE A 257 -26.41 3.55 -9.30
C ILE A 257 -25.97 2.26 -10.00
N PHE A 258 -24.89 1.63 -9.50
CA PHE A 258 -24.38 0.35 -9.98
C PHE A 258 -24.36 -0.66 -8.84
N PRO A 259 -25.41 -1.48 -8.65
CA PRO A 259 -25.54 -2.41 -7.51
C PRO A 259 -24.69 -3.68 -7.66
N VAL A 260 -23.42 -3.52 -8.04
CA VAL A 260 -22.47 -4.61 -8.30
C VAL A 260 -21.39 -4.62 -7.21
N HIS A 261 -21.04 -5.82 -6.73
CA HIS A 261 -19.90 -5.94 -5.80
C HIS A 261 -18.56 -5.75 -6.54
N GLU A 262 -17.61 -5.06 -5.91
CA GLU A 262 -16.33 -4.66 -6.53
C GLU A 262 -15.56 -5.85 -7.14
N GLN A 263 -15.51 -6.97 -6.41
CA GLN A 263 -14.86 -8.21 -6.83
C GLN A 263 -15.61 -8.88 -7.99
N THR A 264 -16.94 -8.77 -8.05
CA THR A 264 -17.75 -9.34 -9.14
C THR A 264 -17.46 -8.62 -10.46
N MET A 265 -17.41 -7.28 -10.45
CA MET A 265 -17.01 -6.50 -11.63
C MET A 265 -15.62 -6.92 -12.13
N SER A 266 -14.68 -7.13 -11.21
CA SER A 266 -13.32 -7.55 -11.55
C SER A 266 -13.27 -8.94 -12.19
N LYS A 267 -14.06 -9.87 -11.64
CA LYS A 267 -14.18 -11.23 -12.13
C LYS A 267 -14.74 -11.25 -13.55
N TYR A 268 -15.90 -10.64 -13.77
CA TYR A 268 -16.54 -10.66 -15.09
C TYR A 268 -15.78 -9.86 -16.15
N PHE A 269 -15.12 -8.77 -15.78
CA PHE A 269 -14.23 -8.07 -16.68
C PHE A 269 -13.08 -8.98 -17.13
N LYS A 270 -12.45 -9.69 -16.19
CA LYS A 270 -11.38 -10.65 -16.52
C LYS A 270 -11.89 -11.78 -17.41
N GLU A 271 -13.02 -12.40 -17.06
CA GLU A 271 -13.62 -13.47 -17.87
C GLU A 271 -13.96 -12.99 -19.30
N ALA A 272 -14.41 -11.75 -19.46
CA ALA A 272 -14.64 -11.15 -20.78
C ALA A 272 -13.33 -10.95 -21.56
N CYS A 273 -12.27 -10.43 -20.93
CA CYS A 273 -10.95 -10.34 -21.56
C CYS A 273 -10.44 -11.72 -21.98
N ASP A 274 -10.52 -12.72 -21.09
CA ASP A 274 -10.07 -14.10 -21.36
C ASP A 274 -10.87 -14.71 -22.54
N THR A 275 -12.19 -14.48 -22.59
CA THR A 275 -13.06 -14.95 -23.69
C THR A 275 -12.72 -14.31 -25.04
N LEU A 276 -12.41 -13.01 -25.03
CA LEU A 276 -12.07 -12.25 -26.22
C LEU A 276 -10.59 -12.41 -26.63
N GLY A 277 -9.79 -13.13 -25.84
CA GLY A 277 -8.35 -13.29 -26.07
C GLY A 277 -7.56 -11.99 -25.88
N ILE A 278 -8.07 -11.05 -25.07
CA ILE A 278 -7.42 -9.76 -24.83
C ILE A 278 -6.26 -9.96 -23.84
N PRO A 279 -5.00 -9.80 -24.26
CA PRO A 279 -3.87 -10.05 -23.39
C PRO A 279 -3.69 -8.91 -22.41
N ASP A 280 -3.49 -9.28 -21.14
CA ASP A 280 -3.01 -8.40 -20.07
C ASP A 280 -3.77 -7.06 -20.05
N LEU A 281 -5.09 -7.09 -19.88
CA LEU A 281 -5.93 -5.92 -19.64
C LEU A 281 -6.66 -6.07 -18.31
N HIS A 282 -6.57 -5.06 -17.45
CA HIS A 282 -7.23 -5.02 -16.15
C HIS A 282 -8.25 -3.89 -16.11
N PHE A 283 -9.29 -4.03 -15.28
CA PHE A 283 -10.31 -2.99 -15.14
C PHE A 283 -9.71 -1.61 -14.77
N HIS A 284 -8.59 -1.58 -14.02
CA HIS A 284 -7.92 -0.33 -13.67
C HIS A 284 -7.31 0.40 -14.88
N ASP A 285 -7.03 -0.30 -15.97
CA ASP A 285 -6.50 0.29 -17.20
C ASP A 285 -7.55 1.17 -17.89
N LEU A 286 -8.85 0.94 -17.65
CA LEU A 286 -9.92 1.82 -18.14
C LEU A 286 -9.80 3.24 -17.58
N ARG A 287 -9.31 3.38 -16.34
CA ARG A 287 -8.98 4.69 -15.78
C ARG A 287 -7.77 5.32 -16.46
N HIS A 288 -6.80 4.50 -16.89
CA HIS A 288 -5.69 4.99 -17.70
C HIS A 288 -6.23 5.51 -19.03
N GLU A 289 -7.12 4.77 -19.68
CA GLU A 289 -7.75 5.17 -20.93
C GLU A 289 -8.52 6.49 -20.79
N GLY A 290 -9.45 6.56 -19.83
CA GLY A 290 -10.23 7.77 -19.58
C GLY A 290 -9.37 8.99 -19.27
N THR A 291 -8.28 8.80 -18.50
CA THR A 291 -7.35 9.91 -18.22
C THR A 291 -6.63 10.36 -19.50
N SER A 292 -6.22 9.44 -20.38
CA SER A 292 -5.59 9.77 -21.65
C SER A 292 -6.56 10.51 -22.58
N ARG A 293 -7.81 10.04 -22.70
CA ARG A 293 -8.86 10.69 -23.53
C ARG A 293 -9.10 12.13 -23.13
N LEU A 294 -9.12 12.44 -21.82
CA LEU A 294 -9.24 13.83 -21.36
C LEU A 294 -8.09 14.72 -21.87
N PHE A 295 -6.85 14.21 -21.91
CA PHE A 295 -5.76 15.00 -22.49
C PHE A 295 -5.86 15.12 -24.02
N GLU A 296 -6.32 14.06 -24.69
CA GLU A 296 -6.55 14.04 -26.15
C GLU A 296 -7.68 15.01 -26.56
N GLU A 297 -8.69 15.19 -25.69
CA GLU A 297 -9.77 16.19 -25.82
C GLU A 297 -9.31 17.62 -25.50
N GLY A 298 -8.05 17.81 -25.08
CA GLY A 298 -7.46 19.12 -24.83
C GLY A 298 -7.68 19.68 -23.43
N TYR A 299 -8.10 18.87 -22.45
CA TYR A 299 -8.19 19.32 -21.06
C TYR A 299 -6.79 19.57 -20.48
N GLU A 300 -6.67 20.68 -19.76
CA GLU A 300 -5.46 21.05 -19.04
C GLU A 300 -5.27 20.18 -17.79
N ILE A 301 -4.03 20.01 -17.34
CA ILE A 301 -3.68 19.10 -16.22
C ILE A 301 -4.49 19.38 -14.94
N GLN A 302 -4.83 20.63 -14.67
CA GLN A 302 -5.65 21.04 -13.53
C GLN A 302 -7.07 20.49 -13.66
N GLN A 303 -7.66 20.58 -14.86
CA GLN A 303 -9.01 20.08 -15.14
C GLN A 303 -9.04 18.56 -15.07
N VAL A 304 -8.07 17.87 -15.68
CA VAL A 304 -7.93 16.41 -15.57
C VAL A 304 -7.77 15.97 -14.12
N SER A 305 -7.05 16.75 -13.29
CA SER A 305 -6.90 16.45 -11.86
C SER A 305 -8.22 16.50 -11.07
N LEU A 306 -9.15 17.40 -11.43
CA LEU A 306 -10.47 17.49 -10.82
C LEU A 306 -11.31 16.25 -11.14
N VAL A 307 -11.27 15.79 -12.40
CA VAL A 307 -11.99 14.59 -12.84
C VAL A 307 -11.39 13.34 -12.17
N THR A 308 -10.09 13.13 -12.38
CA THR A 308 -9.40 11.91 -11.97
C THR A 308 -9.11 11.83 -10.47
N GLY A 309 -9.04 12.96 -9.76
CA GLY A 309 -8.71 13.01 -8.32
C GLY A 309 -7.25 12.77 -7.98
N HIS A 310 -6.33 13.09 -8.90
CA HIS A 310 -4.89 13.05 -8.61
C HIS A 310 -4.48 14.29 -7.83
N LYS A 311 -4.00 14.12 -6.60
CA LYS A 311 -3.44 15.23 -5.80
C LYS A 311 -2.05 15.67 -6.24
N ASP A 312 -1.21 14.72 -6.65
CA ASP A 312 0.12 14.99 -7.18
C ASP A 312 0.10 14.91 -8.70
N TRP A 313 0.30 16.05 -9.36
CA TRP A 313 0.31 16.18 -10.81
C TRP A 313 1.46 15.43 -11.48
N ARG A 314 2.51 15.07 -10.74
CA ARG A 314 3.59 14.20 -11.27
C ARG A 314 3.05 12.87 -11.78
N HIS A 315 1.94 12.37 -11.22
CA HIS A 315 1.28 11.16 -11.71
C HIS A 315 0.53 11.36 -13.02
N LEU A 316 0.15 12.60 -13.36
CA LEU A 316 -0.52 12.96 -14.61
C LEU A 316 0.47 13.28 -15.74
N ARG A 317 1.73 13.59 -15.43
CA ARG A 317 2.76 13.91 -16.43
C ARG A 317 2.98 12.80 -17.48
N ARG A 318 2.69 11.55 -17.16
CA ARG A 318 2.81 10.43 -18.12
C ARG A 318 1.75 10.43 -19.23
N TYR A 319 0.70 11.24 -19.08
CA TYR A 319 -0.40 11.35 -20.04
C TYR A 319 -0.27 12.58 -20.93
N THR A 320 0.51 13.56 -20.48
CA THR A 320 0.82 14.75 -21.26
C THR A 320 1.89 14.35 -22.27
N ASN A 321 1.50 13.79 -23.41
CA ASN A 321 2.38 13.53 -24.56
C ASN A 321 2.79 14.86 -25.21
N LEU A 322 3.30 15.81 -24.42
CA LEU A 322 3.71 17.13 -24.86
C LEU A 322 4.99 16.99 -25.67
N LYS A 323 4.88 17.18 -26.98
CA LYS A 323 6.04 17.39 -27.85
C LYS A 323 6.32 18.88 -27.96
N PRO A 324 7.59 19.29 -28.15
CA PRO A 324 7.92 20.70 -28.39
C PRO A 324 7.10 21.32 -29.54
N GLU A 325 6.79 20.53 -30.57
CA GLU A 325 6.01 20.96 -31.73
C GLU A 325 4.55 21.33 -31.38
N ASP A 326 3.95 20.70 -30.35
CA ASP A 326 2.57 20.97 -29.91
C ASP A 326 2.42 22.35 -29.25
N LEU A 327 3.54 23.03 -28.93
CA LEU A 327 3.54 24.38 -28.37
C LEU A 327 3.35 25.46 -29.43
N HIS A 328 3.45 25.13 -30.72
CA HIS A 328 3.03 26.00 -31.81
C HIS A 328 1.50 26.04 -31.87
N ARG A 329 0.88 26.68 -30.87
CA ARG A 329 -0.57 26.87 -30.83
C ARG A 329 -0.97 27.70 -32.06
N PRO A 330 -1.91 27.25 -32.91
CA PRO A 330 -2.57 28.18 -33.81
C PRO A 330 -3.23 29.26 -32.95
N GLU A 331 -3.06 30.53 -33.33
CA GLU A 331 -3.71 31.64 -32.66
C GLU A 331 -5.19 31.30 -32.49
N LYS A 332 -5.68 31.27 -31.25
CA LYS A 332 -7.12 31.22 -31.00
C LYS A 332 -7.72 32.38 -31.79
N ALA A 333 -8.49 32.06 -32.82
CA ALA A 333 -9.24 33.05 -33.59
C ALA A 333 -9.92 34.00 -32.61
N ALA A 334 -9.57 35.27 -32.71
CA ALA A 334 -10.21 36.35 -31.99
C ALA A 334 -11.66 36.50 -32.51
N GLU A 335 -12.55 35.57 -32.16
CA GLU A 335 -14.00 35.78 -32.24
C GLU A 335 -14.48 36.40 -30.92
N ILE A 336 -13.95 37.59 -30.60
CA ILE A 336 -14.61 38.52 -29.69
C ILE A 336 -14.36 39.92 -30.25
N LEU A 337 -15.25 40.34 -31.16
CA LEU A 337 -15.87 41.68 -31.30
C LEU A 337 -16.41 41.85 -32.73
N SER A 338 -17.66 41.45 -32.95
CA SER A 338 -18.56 42.17 -33.86
C SER A 338 -19.90 42.39 -33.18
#